data_AF-A0A2Z6D3C9-F1
#
_entry.id   AF-A0A2Z6D3C9-F1
#
_cell.length_a   1.000
_cell.length_b   1.000
_cell.length_c   1.000
_cell.angle_alpha   90.00
_cell.angle_beta   90.00
_cell.angle_gamma   90.00
#
_symmetry.space_group_name_H-M   'P 1'
#
loop_
_entity.id
_entity.type
_entity.pdbx_description
1 polymer ?
#
loop_
_entity_poly.entity_id
_entity_poly.type
_entity_poly.pdbx_seq_one_letter_code
_entity_poly.pdbx_strand_id
1 'polypeptide(L)' 'MFGIAAKMWGYDVRNRLVADVFYDESTEFIKFTNGKEITVNAAWRWEWERLMKYATNQ' A
#
# COMPACT_ATOMS: atom_id res chain seq x y z
N MET A 1 -9.65 -15.10 -5.92
CA MET A 1 -9.06 -14.22 -6.94
C MET A 1 -7.93 -13.46 -6.26
N PHE A 2 -6.67 -13.72 -6.61
CA PHE A 2 -5.52 -13.05 -5.97
C PHE A 2 -5.44 -11.62 -6.51
N GLY A 3 -5.46 -10.64 -5.60
CA GLY A 3 -5.29 -9.22 -5.97
C GLY A 3 -3.96 -9.01 -6.67
N ILE A 4 -3.93 -8.06 -7.62
CA ILE A 4 -2.80 -7.77 -8.51
C ILE A 4 -1.49 -7.60 -7.72
N ALA A 5 -1.57 -7.04 -6.50
CA ALA A 5 -0.43 -6.85 -5.58
C ALA A 5 0.30 -8.15 -5.21
N ALA A 6 -0.41 -9.24 -4.90
CA ALA A 6 0.20 -10.51 -4.52
C ALA A 6 0.96 -11.17 -5.69
N LYS A 7 0.48 -10.95 -6.91
CA LYS A 7 1.10 -11.49 -8.14
C LYS A 7 2.39 -10.74 -8.50
N MET A 8 2.45 -9.44 -8.26
CA MET A 8 3.65 -8.64 -8.57
C MET A 8 4.73 -8.74 -7.50
N TRP A 9 4.37 -8.78 -6.20
CA TRP A 9 5.32 -8.58 -5.12
C TRP A 9 5.49 -9.79 -4.17
N GLY A 10 4.82 -10.91 -4.42
CA GLY A 10 4.96 -12.17 -3.67
C GLY A 10 4.15 -12.27 -2.37
N TYR A 11 4.42 -13.30 -1.55
CA TYR A 11 3.77 -13.50 -0.25
C TYR A 11 4.50 -12.73 0.86
N ASP A 12 4.43 -11.40 0.79
CA ASP A 12 4.94 -10.54 1.84
C ASP A 12 3.79 -10.05 2.74
N VAL A 13 4.03 -9.90 4.04
CA VAL A 13 3.09 -9.26 4.98
C VAL A 13 2.69 -7.86 4.46
N ARG A 14 3.63 -7.16 3.83
CA ARG A 14 3.43 -5.88 3.12
C ARG A 14 2.28 -5.95 2.12
N ASN A 15 2.25 -7.02 1.33
CA ASN A 15 1.27 -7.18 0.25
C ASN A 15 -0.11 -7.56 0.78
N ARG A 16 -0.20 -8.03 2.02
CA ARG A 16 -1.50 -8.30 2.68
C ARG A 16 -2.19 -7.02 3.15
N LEU A 17 -1.44 -5.95 3.39
CA LEU A 17 -1.99 -4.65 3.79
C LEU A 17 -2.41 -3.81 2.59
N VAL A 18 -1.82 -4.05 1.42
CA VAL A 18 -2.14 -3.33 0.18
C VAL A 18 -3.38 -3.94 -0.46
N ALA A 19 -4.43 -3.14 -0.60
CA ALA A 19 -5.64 -3.48 -1.33
C ALA A 19 -5.48 -3.20 -2.83
N ASP A 20 -4.86 -2.08 -3.18
CA ASP A 20 -4.66 -1.67 -4.58
C ASP A 20 -3.49 -0.69 -4.73
N VAL A 21 -2.99 -0.55 -5.96
CA VAL A 21 -2.06 0.51 -6.37
C VAL A 21 -2.62 1.15 -7.64
N PHE A 22 -2.87 2.46 -7.60
CA PHE A 22 -3.56 3.16 -8.68
C PHE A 22 -2.87 4.49 -9.01
N TYR A 23 -3.13 4.98 -10.23
CA TYR A 23 -2.66 6.27 -10.70
C TYR A 23 -3.82 7.26 -10.77
N ASP A 24 -3.61 8.46 -10.24
CA ASP A 24 -4.52 9.59 -10.36
C ASP A 24 -3.74 10.87 -10.68
N GLU A 25 -4.15 11.58 -11.72
CA GLU A 25 -3.51 12.81 -12.23
C GLU A 25 -1.96 12.78 -12.23
N SER A 26 -1.37 11.67 -12.68
CA SER A 26 0.10 11.42 -12.72
C SER A 26 0.78 11.11 -11.38
N THR A 27 0.01 10.93 -10.32
CA THR A 27 0.51 10.52 -9.00
C THR A 27 0.12 9.07 -8.72
N GLU A 28 1.07 8.27 -8.23
CA GLU A 28 0.83 6.89 -7.85
C GLU A 28 0.48 6.79 -6.37
N PHE A 29 -0.55 6.02 -6.07
CA PHE A 29 -1.10 5.82 -4.73
C PHE A 29 -1.14 4.35 -4.36
N ILE A 30 -0.94 4.08 -3.08
CA ILE A 30 -1.16 2.79 -2.44
C ILE A 30 -2.46 2.92 -1.63
N LYS A 31 -3.44 2.08 -1.95
CA LYS A 31 -4.65 1.89 -1.16
C LYS A 31 -4.45 0.73 -0.20
N PHE A 32 -4.65 0.95 1.09
CA PHE A 32 -4.59 -0.10 2.10
C PHE A 32 -5.95 -0.76 2.36
N THR A 33 -5.95 -1.95 2.93
CA THR A 33 -7.16 -2.72 3.27
C THR A 33 -8.05 -2.03 4.30
N ASN A 34 -7.52 -1.07 5.07
CA ASN A 34 -8.31 -0.23 5.98
C ASN A 34 -8.95 0.98 5.28
N GLY A 35 -8.79 1.11 3.96
CA GLY A 35 -9.33 2.21 3.16
C GLY A 35 -8.47 3.48 3.13
N LYS A 36 -7.36 3.53 3.88
CA LYS A 36 -6.42 4.66 3.83
C LYS A 36 -5.59 4.61 2.56
N GLU A 37 -5.18 5.78 2.10
CA GLU A 37 -4.43 5.96 0.87
C GLU A 37 -3.20 6.82 1.12
N ILE A 38 -2.08 6.47 0.50
CA ILE A 38 -0.84 7.22 0.58
C ILE A 38 -0.17 7.25 -0.79
N THR A 39 0.51 8.35 -1.12
CA THR A 39 1.33 8.37 -2.33
C THR A 39 2.51 7.41 -2.18
N VAL A 40 2.93 6.78 -3.29
CA VAL A 40 4.13 5.91 -3.30
C VAL A 40 5.37 6.69 -2.84
N ASN A 41 5.49 7.97 -3.21
CA ASN A 41 6.59 8.83 -2.76
C ASN A 41 6.60 9.01 -1.24
N ALA A 42 5.43 9.28 -0.63
CA ALA A 42 5.34 9.40 0.82
C ALA A 42 5.59 8.06 1.51
N ALA A 43 5.08 6.95 0.98
CA ALA A 43 5.36 5.61 1.50
C ALA A 43 6.85 5.26 1.44
N TRP A 44 7.58 5.68 0.40
CA TRP A 44 9.03 5.50 0.32
C TRP A 44 9.79 6.30 1.38
N ARG A 45 9.36 7.54 1.66
CA ARG A 45 9.96 8.38 2.71
C ARG A 45 9.61 7.89 4.12
N TRP A 46 8.48 7.19 4.26
CA TRP A 46 8.05 6.63 5.51
C TRP A 46 8.69 5.27 5.67
N GLU A 47 9.68 5.20 6.53
CA GLU A 47 10.24 3.92 6.95
C GLU A 47 9.13 2.96 7.40
N TRP A 48 9.43 1.66 7.33
CA TRP A 48 8.45 0.60 7.40
C TRP A 48 7.51 0.67 8.61
N GLU A 49 8.05 0.90 9.81
CA GLU A 49 7.24 0.93 11.04
C GLU A 49 6.14 2.00 11.00
N ARG A 50 6.45 3.17 10.43
CA ARG A 50 5.49 4.27 10.31
C ARG A 50 4.41 3.94 9.31
N LEU A 51 4.80 3.37 8.16
CA LEU A 51 3.86 2.93 7.14
C LEU A 51 2.92 1.84 7.68
N MET A 52 3.46 0.91 8.47
CA MET A 52 2.68 -0.16 9.10
C MET A 52 1.66 0.40 10.08
N LYS A 53 2.08 1.28 11.01
CA LYS A 53 1.14 1.95 11.95
C LYS A 53 0.03 2.69 11.22
N TYR A 54 0.35 3.36 10.12
CA TYR A 54 -0.63 4.05 9.30
C TYR A 54 -1.63 3.08 8.65
N ALA A 55 -1.15 1.97 8.08
CA ALA A 55 -1.97 0.97 7.40
C ALA A 55 -2.79 0.08 8.35
N THR A 56 -2.44 0.00 9.64
CA THR A 56 -3.14 -0.87 10.62
C THR A 56 -3.98 -0.10 11.63
N ASN A 57 -3.74 1.19 11.86
CA ASN A 57 -4.60 1.99 12.72
C ASN A 57 -5.95 2.19 12.03
N GLN A 58 -7.04 2.04 12.79
CA GLN A 58 -8.39 2.40 12.37
C GLN A 58 -8.53 3.92 12.42
#